data_AF-A0A293MFD5-F1
#
_entry.id   AF-A0A293MFD5-F1
#
_cell.length_a   1.000
_cell.length_b   1.000
_cell.length_c   1.000
_cell.angle_alpha   90.00
_cell.angle_beta   90.00
_cell.angle_gamma   90.00
#
_symmetry.space_group_name_H-M   'P 1'
#
loop_
_entity.id
_entity.type
_entity.pdbx_description
1 polymer ?
#
loop_
_entity_poly.entity_id
_entity_poly.type
_entity_poly.pdbx_seq_one_letter_code
_entity_poly.pdbx_strand_id
1 'polypeptide(L)'
;MALKQQNESQIQNLDAETRAKQEELQKSHNLAMLNITKEQYRAEMDIQQKYVDSLFGALEKSMQASQAAQMQQLQDLHDREVSELMKRLEAQTKEEMRSLNKKHKDKNELDRIKRELHQKMIVEAVAERQRISSLLEKKKSELERQHEEVRKSLDEDKQQASLKHQKEYEEKCSQLATSLSENPALFLEPSVDQRRQSTAL
;
A
#
# COMPACT_ATOMS: atom_id res chain seq x y z
N MET A 1 -51.77 -30.83 59.68
CA MET A 1 -51.84 -29.79 58.63
C MET A 1 -50.64 -28.85 58.64
N ALA A 2 -50.25 -28.27 59.79
CA ALA A 2 -49.11 -27.35 59.89
C ALA A 2 -47.76 -27.90 59.37
N LEU A 3 -47.40 -29.14 59.72
CA LEU A 3 -46.15 -29.80 59.25
C LEU A 3 -46.08 -29.99 57.72
N LYS A 4 -47.22 -30.21 57.06
CA LYS A 4 -47.28 -30.39 55.61
C LYS A 4 -47.06 -29.06 54.87
N GLN A 5 -47.71 -27.99 55.34
CA GLN A 5 -47.49 -26.64 54.84
C GLN A 5 -46.06 -26.15 55.07
N GLN A 6 -45.45 -26.50 56.21
CA GLN A 6 -44.06 -26.18 56.51
C GLN A 6 -43.08 -26.88 55.55
N ASN A 7 -43.31 -28.16 55.23
CA ASN A 7 -42.50 -28.89 54.25
C ASN A 7 -42.68 -28.36 52.82
N GLU A 8 -43.91 -28.03 52.40
CA GLU A 8 -44.18 -27.42 51.09
C GLU A 8 -43.50 -26.05 50.97
N SER A 9 -43.55 -25.23 52.02
CA SER A 9 -42.83 -23.95 52.09
C SER A 9 -41.31 -24.13 52.00
N GLN A 10 -40.74 -25.14 52.66
CA GLN A 10 -39.31 -25.43 52.58
C GLN A 10 -38.88 -25.88 51.18
N ILE A 11 -39.68 -26.71 50.51
CA ILE A 11 -39.40 -27.15 49.13
C ILE A 11 -39.44 -25.94 48.18
N GLN A 12 -40.46 -25.09 48.28
CA GLN A 12 -40.57 -23.89 47.45
C GLN A 12 -39.38 -22.92 47.66
N ASN A 13 -38.93 -22.77 48.90
CA ASN A 13 -37.77 -21.94 49.20
C ASN A 13 -36.46 -22.54 48.63
N LEU A 14 -36.27 -23.85 48.73
CA LEU A 14 -35.11 -24.54 48.16
C LEU A 14 -35.10 -24.48 46.63
N ASP A 15 -36.25 -24.61 45.99
CA ASP A 15 -36.40 -24.49 44.53
C ASP A 15 -36.09 -23.06 44.06
N ALA A 16 -36.57 -22.05 44.79
CA ALA A 16 -36.29 -20.65 44.50
C ALA A 16 -34.79 -20.32 44.68
N GLU A 17 -34.16 -20.82 45.74
CA GLU A 17 -32.72 -20.64 45.99
C GLU A 17 -31.87 -21.35 44.91
N THR A 18 -32.25 -22.56 44.52
CA THR A 18 -31.58 -23.31 43.45
C THR A 18 -31.69 -22.60 42.11
N ARG A 19 -32.87 -22.06 41.78
CA ARG A 19 -33.09 -21.27 40.55
C ARG A 19 -32.25 -20.00 40.55
N ALA A 20 -32.20 -19.27 41.67
CA ALA A 20 -31.39 -18.06 41.79
C ALA A 20 -29.89 -18.34 41.59
N LYS A 21 -29.37 -19.43 42.21
CA LYS A 21 -27.98 -19.87 42.00
C LYS A 21 -27.70 -20.27 40.55
N GLN A 22 -28.64 -20.95 39.91
CA GLN A 22 -28.51 -21.34 38.50
C GLN A 22 -28.49 -20.12 37.57
N GLU A 23 -29.34 -19.12 37.82
CA GLU A 23 -29.35 -17.86 37.07
C GLU A 23 -28.06 -17.06 37.28
N GLU A 24 -27.54 -16.99 38.50
CA GLU A 24 -26.27 -16.32 38.81
C GLU A 24 -25.09 -17.02 38.11
N LEU A 25 -25.04 -18.35 38.18
CA LEU A 25 -24.02 -19.14 37.50
C LEU A 25 -24.09 -18.95 35.98
N GLN A 26 -25.30 -18.94 35.40
CA GLN A 26 -25.48 -18.72 33.97
C GLN A 26 -25.03 -17.30 33.56
N LYS A 27 -25.35 -16.27 34.34
CA LYS A 27 -24.87 -14.90 34.09
C LYS A 27 -23.34 -14.81 34.15
N SER A 28 -22.73 -15.44 35.15
CA SER A 28 -21.27 -15.49 35.31
C SER A 28 -20.61 -16.22 34.12
N HIS A 29 -21.14 -17.37 33.73
CA HIS A 29 -20.68 -18.14 32.58
C HIS A 29 -20.78 -17.33 31.28
N ASN A 30 -21.94 -16.71 31.02
CA ASN A 30 -22.17 -15.89 29.84
C ASN A 30 -21.19 -14.71 29.77
N LEU A 31 -20.92 -14.04 30.88
CA LEU A 31 -19.95 -12.95 30.95
C LEU A 31 -18.53 -13.44 30.63
N ALA A 32 -18.12 -14.59 31.19
CA ALA A 32 -16.82 -15.18 30.91
C ALA A 32 -16.68 -15.56 29.42
N MET A 33 -17.68 -16.22 28.86
CA MET A 33 -17.70 -16.60 27.44
C MET A 33 -17.70 -15.39 26.50
N LEU A 34 -18.46 -14.34 26.84
CA LEU A 34 -18.46 -13.08 26.10
C LEU A 34 -17.06 -12.45 26.08
N ASN A 35 -16.39 -12.39 27.23
CA ASN A 35 -15.06 -11.79 27.34
C ASN A 35 -14.02 -12.60 26.53
N ILE A 36 -14.01 -13.93 26.67
CA ILE A 36 -13.10 -14.80 25.92
C ILE A 36 -13.31 -14.66 24.41
N THR A 37 -14.56 -14.62 23.96
CA THR A 37 -14.87 -14.49 22.53
C THR A 37 -14.46 -13.12 21.99
N LYS A 38 -14.64 -12.04 22.77
CA LYS A 38 -14.14 -10.70 22.41
C LYS A 38 -12.61 -10.66 22.34
N GLU A 39 -11.92 -11.31 23.27
CA GLU A 39 -10.46 -11.44 23.24
C GLU A 39 -9.99 -12.21 21.99
N GLN A 40 -10.72 -13.26 21.59
CA GLN A 40 -10.45 -13.99 20.34
C GLN A 40 -10.61 -13.09 19.11
N TYR A 41 -11.70 -12.32 19.01
CA TYR A 41 -11.88 -11.37 17.90
C TYR A 41 -10.80 -10.29 17.88
N ARG A 42 -10.35 -9.82 19.05
CA ARG A 42 -9.24 -8.87 19.13
C ARG A 42 -7.93 -9.49 18.65
N ALA A 43 -7.63 -10.72 19.06
CA ALA A 43 -6.44 -11.42 18.60
C ALA A 43 -6.47 -11.68 17.08
N GLU A 44 -7.63 -12.01 16.51
CA GLU A 44 -7.83 -12.13 15.06
C GLU A 44 -7.51 -10.80 14.35
N MET A 45 -8.08 -9.69 14.83
CA MET A 45 -7.81 -8.34 14.30
C MET A 45 -6.32 -7.98 14.39
N ASP A 46 -5.66 -8.24 15.52
CA ASP A 46 -4.23 -7.96 15.70
C ASP A 46 -3.36 -8.77 14.72
N ILE A 47 -3.74 -10.01 14.39
CA ILE A 47 -3.06 -10.83 13.38
C ILE A 47 -3.28 -10.24 11.98
N GLN A 48 -4.52 -9.85 11.64
CA GLN A 48 -4.82 -9.21 10.36
C GLN A 48 -4.02 -7.91 10.19
N GLN A 49 -3.93 -7.08 11.23
CA GLN A 49 -3.17 -5.85 11.20
C GLN A 49 -1.67 -6.10 10.94
N LYS A 50 -1.07 -7.10 11.60
CA LYS A 50 0.33 -7.50 11.34
C LYS A 50 0.54 -7.98 9.90
N TYR A 51 -0.45 -8.66 9.33
CA TYR A 51 -0.40 -9.09 7.94
C TYR A 51 -0.48 -7.90 6.98
N VAL A 52 -1.40 -6.95 7.22
CA VAL A 52 -1.49 -5.68 6.48
C VAL A 52 -0.15 -4.94 6.51
N ASP A 53 0.44 -4.75 7.69
CA ASP A 53 1.74 -4.07 7.81
C ASP A 53 2.86 -4.76 7.04
N SER A 54 2.90 -6.09 7.09
CA SER A 54 3.91 -6.89 6.38
C SER A 54 3.74 -6.81 4.86
N LEU A 55 2.49 -6.93 4.38
CA LEU A 55 2.14 -6.88 2.96
C LEU A 55 2.45 -5.50 2.38
N PHE A 56 1.95 -4.43 3.01
CA PHE A 56 2.17 -3.07 2.55
C PHE A 56 3.64 -2.67 2.66
N GLY A 57 4.37 -3.15 3.68
CA GLY A 57 5.82 -2.97 3.75
C GLY A 57 6.58 -3.63 2.60
N ALA A 58 6.11 -4.77 2.09
CA ALA A 58 6.70 -5.40 0.89
C ALA A 58 6.34 -4.63 -0.39
N LEU A 59 5.08 -4.19 -0.51
CA LEU A 59 4.62 -3.35 -1.64
C LEU A 59 5.40 -2.03 -1.71
N GLU A 60 5.62 -1.37 -0.57
CA GLU A 60 6.37 -0.12 -0.50
C GLU A 60 7.80 -0.30 -0.99
N LYS A 61 8.49 -1.36 -0.53
CA LYS A 61 9.85 -1.67 -1.00
C LYS A 61 9.90 -1.93 -2.50
N SER A 62 8.95 -2.70 -3.02
CA SER A 62 8.85 -2.99 -4.46
C SER A 62 8.58 -1.72 -5.27
N MET A 63 7.69 -0.86 -4.78
CA MET A 63 7.38 0.43 -5.39
C MET A 63 8.62 1.33 -5.41
N GLN A 64 9.31 1.51 -4.28
CA GLN A 64 10.52 2.32 -4.20
C GLN A 64 11.62 1.82 -5.15
N ALA A 65 11.83 0.51 -5.22
CA ALA A 65 12.78 -0.09 -6.16
C ALA A 65 12.40 0.19 -7.63
N SER A 66 11.11 0.05 -7.97
CA SER A 66 10.60 0.37 -9.31
C SER A 66 10.77 1.85 -9.66
N GLN A 67 10.43 2.76 -8.74
CA GLN A 67 10.59 4.20 -8.92
C GLN A 67 12.06 4.60 -9.13
N ALA A 68 12.98 4.04 -8.33
CA ALA A 68 14.41 4.26 -8.50
C ALA A 68 14.91 3.76 -9.87
N ALA A 69 14.47 2.58 -10.31
CA ALA A 69 14.81 2.03 -11.62
C ALA A 69 14.29 2.90 -12.78
N GLN A 70 13.06 3.43 -12.66
CA GLN A 70 12.48 4.31 -13.67
C GLN A 70 13.24 5.64 -13.78
N MET A 71 13.66 6.22 -12.65
CA MET A 71 14.50 7.43 -12.63
C MET A 71 15.87 7.19 -13.26
N GLN A 72 16.49 6.05 -12.94
CA GLN A 72 17.77 5.67 -13.54
C GLN A 72 17.62 5.46 -15.06
N GLN A 73 16.59 4.75 -15.49
CA GLN A 73 16.32 4.54 -16.91
C GLN A 73 16.11 5.86 -17.67
N LEU A 74 15.43 6.82 -17.05
CA LEU A 74 15.25 8.16 -17.63
C LEU A 74 16.59 8.90 -17.77
N GLN A 75 17.48 8.78 -16.79
CA GLN A 75 18.84 9.34 -16.86
C GLN A 75 19.67 8.65 -17.96
N ASP A 76 19.62 7.33 -18.05
CA ASP A 76 20.36 6.55 -19.06
C ASP A 76 19.91 6.92 -20.48
N LEU A 77 18.60 7.15 -20.68
CA LEU A 77 18.06 7.63 -21.96
C LEU A 77 18.61 9.02 -22.31
N HIS A 78 18.66 9.93 -21.34
CA HIS A 78 19.25 11.26 -21.55
C HIS A 78 20.73 11.18 -21.95
N ASP A 79 21.53 10.40 -21.21
CA ASP A 79 22.96 10.27 -21.45
C ASP A 79 23.23 9.67 -22.84
N ARG A 80 22.38 8.72 -23.25
CA ARG A 80 22.40 8.16 -24.60
C ARG A 80 22.07 9.20 -25.66
N GLU A 81 21.00 9.98 -25.49
CA GLU A 81 20.62 11.04 -26.44
C GLU A 81 21.72 12.10 -26.60
N VAL A 82 22.35 12.50 -25.49
CA VAL A 82 23.49 13.43 -25.51
C VAL A 82 24.68 12.82 -26.26
N SER A 83 25.01 11.55 -26.01
CA SER A 83 26.10 10.86 -26.71
C SER A 83 25.82 10.75 -28.22
N GLU A 84 24.60 10.41 -28.60
CA GLU A 84 24.19 10.32 -30.01
C GLU A 84 24.22 11.69 -30.70
N LEU A 85 23.78 12.76 -30.04
CA LEU A 85 23.88 14.12 -30.54
C LEU A 85 25.33 14.50 -30.82
N MET A 86 26.23 14.28 -29.87
CA MET A 86 27.65 14.60 -30.03
C MET A 86 28.27 13.86 -31.22
N LYS A 87 27.96 12.56 -31.37
CA LYS A 87 28.41 11.77 -32.53
C LYS A 87 27.90 12.33 -33.86
N ARG A 88 26.63 12.74 -33.92
CA ARG A 88 26.03 13.35 -35.13
C ARG A 88 26.70 14.69 -35.47
N LEU A 89 26.91 15.55 -34.48
CA LEU A 89 27.58 16.84 -34.65
C LEU A 89 29.02 16.66 -35.14
N GLU A 90 29.78 15.73 -34.57
CA GLU A 90 31.14 15.42 -35.04
C GLU A 90 31.17 14.90 -36.48
N ALA A 91 30.23 14.03 -36.85
CA ALA A 91 30.13 13.50 -38.21
C ALA A 91 29.81 14.61 -39.23
N GLN A 92 28.82 15.46 -38.91
CA GLN A 92 28.47 16.62 -39.72
C GLN A 92 29.67 17.58 -39.86
N THR A 93 30.38 17.85 -38.76
CA THR A 93 31.59 18.70 -38.77
C THR A 93 32.62 18.18 -39.78
N LYS A 94 32.91 16.86 -39.74
CA LYS A 94 33.89 16.23 -40.61
C LYS A 94 33.47 16.32 -42.08
N GLU A 95 32.17 16.18 -42.37
CA GLU A 95 31.64 16.29 -43.72
C GLU A 95 31.71 17.72 -44.26
N GLU A 96 31.28 18.69 -43.47
CA GLU A 96 31.31 20.11 -43.84
C GLU A 96 32.75 20.61 -44.04
N MET A 97 33.70 20.21 -43.18
CA MET A 97 35.12 20.52 -43.37
C MET A 97 35.68 19.93 -44.67
N ARG A 98 35.31 18.69 -45.01
CA ARG A 98 35.71 18.05 -46.29
C ARG A 98 35.12 18.80 -47.48
N SER A 99 33.88 19.27 -47.37
CA SER A 99 33.20 20.07 -48.41
C SER A 99 33.88 21.43 -48.61
N LEU A 100 34.20 22.13 -47.52
CA LEU A 100 34.90 23.43 -47.53
C LEU A 100 36.26 23.35 -48.23
N ASN A 101 37.07 22.33 -47.88
CA ASN A 101 38.40 22.12 -48.47
C ASN A 101 38.34 21.89 -50.00
N LYS A 102 37.21 21.41 -50.54
CA LYS A 102 37.02 21.23 -51.99
C LYS A 102 36.58 22.52 -52.70
N LYS A 103 35.89 23.42 -51.99
CA LYS A 103 35.27 24.63 -52.57
C LYS A 103 36.19 25.84 -52.60
N HIS A 104 37.09 25.98 -51.62
CA HIS A 104 37.93 27.17 -51.48
C HIS A 104 39.41 26.84 -51.72
N LYS A 105 40.07 27.65 -52.57
CA LYS A 105 41.51 27.54 -52.87
C LYS A 105 42.37 28.57 -52.12
N ASP A 106 41.77 29.67 -51.67
CA ASP A 106 42.44 30.64 -50.81
C ASP A 106 42.49 30.11 -49.38
N LYS A 107 43.70 29.92 -48.87
CA LYS A 107 43.98 29.39 -47.53
C LYS A 107 43.45 30.31 -46.43
N ASN A 108 43.63 31.63 -46.57
CA ASN A 108 43.27 32.57 -45.51
C ASN A 108 41.74 32.67 -45.38
N GLU A 109 41.04 32.71 -46.51
CA GLU A 109 39.58 32.71 -46.51
C GLU A 109 39.02 31.38 -46.01
N LEU A 110 39.60 30.25 -46.42
CA LEU A 110 39.23 28.92 -45.91
C LEU A 110 39.40 28.81 -44.39
N ASP A 111 40.49 29.36 -43.83
CA ASP A 111 40.74 29.36 -42.39
C ASP A 111 39.81 30.32 -41.61
N ARG A 112 39.32 31.39 -42.26
CA ARG A 112 38.27 32.24 -41.69
C ARG A 112 36.93 31.51 -41.62
N ILE A 113 36.50 30.91 -42.73
CA ILE A 113 35.22 30.19 -42.82
C ILE A 113 35.20 28.98 -41.87
N LYS A 114 36.33 28.25 -41.72
CA LYS A 114 36.45 27.16 -40.74
C LYS A 114 36.21 27.63 -39.31
N ARG A 115 36.72 28.80 -38.93
CA ARG A 115 36.53 29.38 -37.58
C ARG A 115 35.08 29.79 -37.35
N GLU A 116 34.47 30.47 -38.33
CA GLU A 116 33.06 30.87 -38.26
C GLU A 116 32.13 29.65 -38.16
N LEU A 117 32.40 28.60 -38.95
CA LEU A 117 31.65 27.35 -38.91
C LEU A 117 31.78 26.69 -37.53
N HIS A 118 33.00 26.55 -37.01
CA HIS A 118 33.23 25.94 -35.70
C HIS A 118 32.50 26.70 -34.59
N GLN A 119 32.51 28.03 -34.61
CA GLN A 119 31.79 28.85 -33.65
C GLN A 119 30.28 28.63 -33.73
N LYS A 120 29.71 28.60 -34.93
CA LYS A 120 28.28 28.32 -35.15
C LYS A 120 27.90 26.93 -34.59
N MET A 121 28.72 25.93 -34.85
CA MET A 121 28.49 24.56 -34.38
C MET A 121 28.54 24.45 -32.85
N ILE A 122 29.46 25.15 -32.19
CA ILE A 122 29.49 25.20 -30.72
C ILE A 122 28.19 25.79 -30.18
N VAL A 123 27.71 26.89 -30.76
CA VAL A 123 26.45 27.53 -30.34
C VAL A 123 25.26 26.58 -30.52
N GLU A 124 25.16 25.89 -31.66
CA GLU A 124 24.11 24.91 -31.93
C GLU A 124 24.18 23.71 -30.97
N ALA A 125 25.39 23.18 -30.71
CA ALA A 125 25.60 22.09 -29.77
C ALA A 125 25.20 22.45 -28.34
N VAL A 126 25.55 23.66 -27.88
CA VAL A 126 25.17 24.17 -26.57
C VAL A 126 23.66 24.35 -26.47
N ALA A 127 23.02 24.93 -27.49
CA ALA A 127 21.58 25.14 -27.52
C ALA A 127 20.82 23.81 -27.47
N GLU A 128 21.24 22.82 -28.26
CA GLU A 128 20.57 21.52 -28.29
C GLU A 128 20.80 20.74 -26.98
N ARG A 129 22.01 20.78 -26.40
CA ARG A 129 22.26 20.19 -25.08
C ARG A 129 21.39 20.83 -24.00
N GLN A 130 21.23 22.16 -24.01
CA GLN A 130 20.33 22.86 -23.10
C GLN A 130 18.88 22.43 -23.31
N ARG A 131 18.44 22.28 -24.57
CA ARG A 131 17.09 21.80 -24.90
C ARG A 131 16.83 20.40 -24.35
N ILE A 132 17.75 19.45 -24.57
CA ILE A 132 17.64 18.07 -24.07
C ILE A 132 17.65 18.07 -22.53
N SER A 133 18.51 18.88 -21.90
CA SER A 133 18.54 19.00 -20.42
C SER A 133 17.22 19.55 -19.86
N SER A 134 16.66 20.58 -20.49
CA SER A 134 15.35 21.12 -20.09
C SER A 134 14.23 20.09 -20.23
N LEU A 135 14.29 19.26 -21.27
CA LEU A 135 13.32 18.18 -21.46
C LEU A 135 13.46 17.10 -20.38
N LEU A 136 14.69 16.72 -20.02
CA LEU A 136 14.93 15.78 -18.92
C LEU A 136 14.33 16.28 -17.62
N GLU A 137 14.58 17.54 -17.24
CA GLU A 137 14.06 18.12 -16.00
C GLU A 137 12.52 18.11 -15.97
N LYS A 138 11.88 18.46 -17.09
CA LYS A 138 10.40 18.36 -17.21
C LYS A 138 9.92 16.92 -17.03
N LYS A 139 10.63 15.95 -17.60
CA LYS A 139 10.26 14.53 -17.50
C LYS A 139 10.50 13.96 -16.10
N LYS A 140 11.59 14.35 -15.43
CA LYS A 140 11.85 14.01 -14.03
C LYS A 140 10.76 14.54 -13.12
N SER A 141 10.43 15.83 -13.25
CA SER A 141 9.38 16.45 -12.43
C SER A 141 8.01 15.79 -12.61
N GLU A 142 7.62 15.47 -13.85
CA GLU A 142 6.37 14.74 -14.09
C GLU A 142 6.42 13.31 -13.53
N LEU A 143 7.54 12.61 -13.68
CA LEU A 143 7.71 11.25 -13.17
C LEU A 143 7.66 11.22 -11.63
N GLU A 144 8.31 12.18 -10.98
CA GLU A 144 8.25 12.36 -9.51
C GLU A 144 6.83 12.67 -9.03
N ARG A 145 6.07 13.49 -9.77
CA ARG A 145 4.66 13.77 -9.49
C ARG A 145 3.83 12.49 -9.54
N GLN A 146 4.01 11.66 -10.56
CA GLN A 146 3.34 10.37 -10.70
C GLN A 146 3.75 9.38 -9.59
N HIS A 147 5.04 9.35 -9.23
CA HIS A 147 5.52 8.54 -8.11
C HIS A 147 4.85 8.91 -6.78
N GLU A 148 4.64 10.21 -6.56
CA GLU A 148 3.96 10.70 -5.36
C GLU A 148 2.47 10.33 -5.33
N GLU A 149 1.78 10.37 -6.47
CA GLU A 149 0.39 9.88 -6.56
C GLU A 149 0.28 8.39 -6.20
N VAL A 150 1.20 7.56 -6.69
CA VAL A 150 1.24 6.14 -6.36
C VAL A 150 1.52 5.91 -4.87
N ARG A 151 2.42 6.68 -4.26
CA ARG A 151 2.69 6.60 -2.80
C ARG A 151 1.46 6.93 -1.98
N LYS A 152 0.74 8.00 -2.35
CA LYS A 152 -0.49 8.41 -1.68
C LYS A 152 -1.56 7.32 -1.78
N SER A 153 -1.77 6.78 -2.99
CA SER A 153 -2.72 5.67 -3.18
C SER A 153 -2.37 4.46 -2.32
N LEU A 154 -1.09 4.09 -2.22
CA LEU A 154 -0.65 2.97 -1.39
C LEU A 154 -0.91 3.21 0.11
N ASP A 155 -0.67 4.44 0.58
CA ASP A 155 -0.93 4.81 1.98
C ASP A 155 -2.44 4.82 2.28
N GLU A 156 -3.26 5.37 1.37
CA GLU A 156 -4.72 5.35 1.48
C GLU A 156 -5.24 3.92 1.53
N ASP A 157 -4.77 3.03 0.66
CA ASP A 157 -5.15 1.61 0.66
C ASP A 157 -4.76 0.92 1.97
N LYS A 158 -3.59 1.24 2.52
CA LYS A 158 -3.13 0.70 3.82
C LYS A 158 -4.04 1.14 4.96
N GLN A 159 -4.38 2.42 5.00
CA GLN A 159 -5.27 3.00 6.01
C GLN A 159 -6.67 2.39 5.91
N GLN A 160 -7.22 2.26 4.69
CA GLN A 160 -8.52 1.64 4.46
C GLN A 160 -8.56 0.18 4.89
N ALA A 161 -7.52 -0.60 4.57
CA ALA A 161 -7.43 -2.00 5.00
C ALA A 161 -7.42 -2.13 6.54
N SER A 162 -6.65 -1.26 7.22
CA SER A 162 -6.58 -1.24 8.69
C SER A 162 -7.93 -0.85 9.32
N LEU A 163 -8.57 0.19 8.80
CA LEU A 163 -9.90 0.63 9.25
C LEU A 163 -10.97 -0.43 9.03
N LYS A 164 -10.90 -1.17 7.92
CA LYS A 164 -11.82 -2.27 7.64
C LYS A 164 -11.74 -3.36 8.72
N HIS A 165 -10.56 -3.79 9.09
CA HIS A 165 -10.39 -4.81 10.14
C HIS A 165 -10.84 -4.32 11.52
N GLN A 166 -10.57 -3.06 11.85
CA GLN A 166 -11.08 -2.43 13.07
C GLN A 166 -12.61 -2.45 13.12
N LYS A 167 -13.26 -2.06 12.01
CA LYS A 167 -14.72 -2.05 11.88
C LYS A 167 -15.31 -3.45 11.98
N GLU A 168 -14.71 -4.44 11.32
CA GLU A 168 -15.12 -5.85 11.40
C GLU A 168 -15.07 -6.37 12.85
N TYR A 169 -14.02 -6.02 13.60
CA TYR A 169 -13.92 -6.37 15.03
C TYR A 169 -15.04 -5.74 15.87
N GLU A 170 -15.32 -4.45 15.66
CA GLU A 170 -16.38 -3.73 16.39
C GLU A 170 -17.77 -4.28 16.06
N GLU A 171 -18.03 -4.61 14.80
CA GLU A 171 -19.26 -5.24 14.34
C GLU A 171 -19.44 -6.63 14.96
N LYS A 172 -18.41 -7.49 14.92
CA LYS A 172 -18.43 -8.82 15.56
C LYS A 172 -18.70 -8.72 17.07
N CYS A 173 -18.07 -7.77 17.76
CA CYS A 173 -18.27 -7.55 19.20
C CYS A 173 -19.69 -7.07 19.53
N SER A 174 -20.24 -6.17 18.71
CA SER A 174 -21.59 -5.63 18.89
C SER A 174 -22.64 -6.69 18.62
N GLN A 175 -22.50 -7.44 17.52
CA GLN A 175 -23.38 -8.57 17.19
C GLN A 175 -23.38 -9.63 18.28
N LEU A 176 -22.21 -9.99 18.81
CA LEU A 176 -22.11 -10.96 19.91
C LEU A 176 -22.86 -10.50 21.16
N ALA A 177 -22.76 -9.21 21.50
CA ALA A 177 -23.48 -8.65 22.65
C ALA A 177 -25.01 -8.66 22.41
N THR A 178 -25.45 -8.31 21.22
CA THR A 178 -26.87 -8.36 20.83
C THR A 178 -27.40 -9.80 20.87
N SER A 179 -26.72 -10.76 20.24
CA SER A 179 -27.12 -12.17 20.22
C SER A 179 -27.19 -12.78 21.63
N LEU A 180 -26.29 -12.38 22.53
CA LEU A 180 -26.35 -12.82 23.93
C LEU A 180 -27.55 -12.21 24.69
N SER A 181 -27.92 -10.96 24.36
CA SER A 181 -29.09 -10.31 24.95
C SER A 181 -30.40 -10.94 24.47
N GLU A 182 -30.46 -11.36 23.21
CA GLU A 182 -31.60 -12.03 22.60
C GLU A 182 -31.72 -13.49 23.04
N ASN A 183 -30.59 -14.18 23.21
CA ASN A 183 -30.53 -15.56 23.66
C ASN A 183 -29.54 -15.74 24.84
N PRO A 184 -30.02 -15.67 26.10
CA PRO A 184 -29.20 -15.92 27.28
C PRO A 184 -28.63 -17.36 27.37
N ALA A 185 -29.06 -18.28 26.51
CA ALA A 185 -28.54 -19.64 26.40
C ALA A 185 -27.59 -19.83 25.22
N LEU A 186 -27.15 -18.74 24.54
CA LEU A 186 -26.29 -18.79 23.35
C LEU A 186 -25.06 -19.70 23.51
N PHE A 187 -24.43 -19.70 24.69
CA PHE A 187 -23.22 -20.48 24.95
C PHE A 187 -23.49 -21.88 25.56
N LEU A 188 -24.75 -22.19 25.86
CA LEU A 188 -25.17 -23.49 26.40
C LEU A 188 -25.59 -24.46 25.28
N GLU A 189 -25.82 -23.97 24.07
CA GLU A 189 -26.07 -24.83 22.92
C GLU A 189 -24.78 -25.54 22.48
N PRO A 190 -24.83 -26.86 22.21
CA PRO A 190 -23.67 -27.57 21.67
C PRO A 190 -23.30 -26.96 20.33
N SER A 191 -22.08 -26.40 20.24
CA SER A 191 -21.60 -25.76 19.01
C SER A 191 -21.59 -26.78 17.86
N VAL A 192 -22.45 -26.58 16.86
CA VAL A 192 -22.28 -27.25 15.57
C VAL A 192 -21.03 -26.65 14.95
N ASP A 193 -19.97 -27.46 14.86
CA ASP A 193 -18.64 -27.03 14.43
C ASP A 193 -18.67 -26.58 12.95
N GLN A 194 -18.96 -25.30 12.70
CA GLN A 194 -19.06 -24.69 11.37
C GLN A 194 -17.71 -24.59 10.65
N ARG A 195 -16.59 -24.86 11.35
CA ARG A 195 -15.23 -24.86 10.78
C ARG A 195 -14.99 -25.91 9.70
N ARG A 196 -15.90 -26.87 9.50
CA ARG A 196 -15.80 -27.87 8.43
C ARG A 196 -16.28 -27.42 7.05
N GLN A 197 -16.90 -26.24 6.91
CA GLN A 197 -17.48 -25.82 5.62
C GLN A 197 -16.63 -24.82 4.81
N SER A 198 -15.55 -24.25 5.37
CA SER A 198 -14.74 -23.21 4.70
C SER A 198 -13.42 -23.69 4.07
N THR A 199 -13.18 -25.00 3.99
CA THR A 199 -11.98 -25.58 3.34
C THR A 199 -12.29 -26.32 2.04
N ALA A 200 -13.31 -25.89 1.29
CA ALA A 200 -13.49 -26.33 -0.09
C ALA A 200 -13.00 -25.22 -1.03
N LEU A 201 -11.80 -25.47 -1.58
CA LEU A 201 -11.15 -24.74 -2.68
C LEU A 201 -12.03 -24.67 -3.93
#